data_AF-A0A970TU77-F1
#
_entry.id   AF-A0A970TU77-F1
#
_cell.length_a   1.000
_cell.length_b   1.000
_cell.length_c   1.000
_cell.angle_alpha   90.00
_cell.angle_beta   90.00
_cell.angle_gamma   90.00
#
_symmetry.space_group_name_H-M   'P 1'
#
loop_
_entity.id
_entity.type
_entity.pdbx_description
1 polymer ?
#
loop_
_entity_poly.entity_id
_entity_poly.type
_entity_poly.pdbx_seq_one_letter_code
_entity_poly.pdbx_strand_id
1 'polypeptide(L)' 'MAAVPDNEENRASCVCIGCPSKPDDGMAFYCVAGKSPAEVERGFCACSWCPVWSCYGLAGSSYCDEGS' A
#
# COMPACT_ATOMS: atom_id res chain seq x y z
N MET A 1 -2.52 -14.90 2.44
CA MET A 1 -2.19 -13.50 2.77
C MET A 1 -3.18 -13.03 3.82
N ALA A 2 -2.72 -12.43 4.91
CA ALA A 2 -3.63 -11.85 5.90
C ALA A 2 -4.34 -10.67 5.23
N ALA A 3 -5.66 -10.76 5.04
CA ALA A 3 -6.45 -9.67 4.51
C ALA A 3 -6.46 -8.55 5.55
N VAL A 4 -5.78 -7.44 5.27
CA VAL A 4 -5.85 -6.26 6.14
C VAL A 4 -7.29 -5.77 6.12
N PRO A 5 -7.95 -5.63 7.29
CA PRO A 5 -9.32 -5.14 7.34
C PRO A 5 -9.37 -3.66 6.97
N ASP A 6 -10.38 -3.32 6.17
CA ASP A 6 -10.65 -1.94 5.75
C ASP A 6 -11.38 -1.16 6.85
N ASN A 7 -10.66 -0.79 7.91
CA ASN A 7 -11.18 -0.04 9.04
C ASN A 7 -10.48 1.32 9.18
N GLU A 8 -11.06 2.20 9.99
CA GLU A 8 -10.53 3.55 10.20
C GLU A 8 -9.12 3.54 10.80
N GLU A 9 -8.83 2.59 11.71
CA GLU A 9 -7.52 2.45 12.36
C GLU A 9 -6.39 2.15 11.35
N ASN A 10 -6.62 1.20 10.44
CA ASN A 10 -5.63 0.85 9.42
C ASN A 10 -5.52 1.92 8.33
N ARG A 11 -6.64 2.57 7.98
CA ARG A 11 -6.64 3.72 7.08
C ARG A 11 -5.86 4.90 7.67
N ALA A 12 -6.00 5.16 8.97
CA ALA A 12 -5.24 6.18 9.68
C ALA A 12 -3.75 5.81 9.81
N SER A 13 -3.44 4.52 9.96
CA SER A 13 -2.06 4.01 9.99
C SER A 13 -1.41 3.89 8.61
N CYS A 14 -2.18 4.05 7.54
CA CYS A 14 -1.70 3.94 6.16
C CYS A 14 -0.82 5.12 5.78
N VAL A 15 0.41 4.82 5.34
CA VAL A 15 1.37 5.83 4.86
C VAL A 15 1.44 5.93 3.33
N CYS A 16 0.60 5.20 2.60
CA CYS A 16 0.61 5.19 1.13
C CYS A 16 0.40 6.59 0.53
N ILE A 17 -0.34 7.47 1.21
CA ILE A 17 -0.61 8.84 0.74
C ILE A 17 0.66 9.69 0.61
N GLY A 18 1.70 9.40 1.40
CA GLY A 18 3.00 10.07 1.35
C GLY A 18 4.11 9.20 0.76
N CYS A 19 3.79 8.06 0.15
CA CYS A 19 4.79 7.16 -0.41
C CYS A 19 5.39 7.77 -1.70
N PRO A 20 6.72 7.83 -1.83
CA PRO A 20 7.36 8.42 -3.02
C PRO A 20 7.12 7.60 -4.29
N SER A 21 6.81 6.31 -4.17
CA SER A 21 6.44 5.43 -5.31
C SER A 21 4.93 5.35 -5.54
N LYS A 22 4.12 6.18 -4.85
CA LYS A 22 2.69 6.23 -5.10
C LYS A 22 2.43 6.91 -6.46
N PRO A 23 1.58 6.33 -7.34
CA PRO A 23 1.14 7.00 -8.57
C PRO A 23 0.11 8.09 -8.26
N ASP A 24 -0.02 9.07 -9.17
CA ASP A 24 -1.04 10.11 -9.08
C ASP A 24 -2.40 9.60 -9.57
N ASP A 25 -2.96 8.60 -8.88
CA ASP A 25 -4.24 7.95 -9.21
C ASP A 25 -5.38 8.30 -8.24
N GLY A 26 -5.09 9.08 -7.19
CA GLY A 26 -6.07 9.47 -6.18
C GLY A 26 -6.47 8.36 -5.19
N MET A 27 -6.02 7.12 -5.38
CA MET A 27 -6.23 6.01 -4.46
C MET A 27 -5.18 5.99 -3.35
N ALA A 28 -5.46 5.21 -2.32
CA ALA A 28 -4.52 4.92 -1.26
C ALA A 28 -4.81 3.51 -0.77
N PHE A 29 -3.98 3.02 0.16
CA PHE A 29 -4.26 1.77 0.86
C PHE A 29 -4.35 0.57 -0.10
N TYR A 30 -3.42 0.50 -1.05
CA TYR A 30 -3.38 -0.49 -2.14
C TYR A 30 -3.27 -1.95 -1.69
N CYS A 31 -2.80 -2.19 -0.46
CA CYS A 31 -2.84 -3.52 0.16
C CYS A 31 -4.25 -4.03 0.50
N VAL A 32 -5.27 -3.18 0.33
CA VAL A 32 -6.69 -3.48 0.50
C VAL A 32 -7.48 -3.09 -0.74
N ALA A 33 -7.22 -1.89 -1.29
CA ALA A 33 -7.93 -1.36 -2.46
C ALA A 33 -7.57 -2.08 -3.78
N GLY A 34 -6.47 -2.85 -3.80
CA GLY A 34 -5.92 -3.47 -5.00
C GLY A 34 -4.91 -2.57 -5.72
N LYS A 35 -4.43 -3.03 -6.87
CA LYS A 35 -3.43 -2.30 -7.66
C LYS A 35 -3.98 -0.99 -8.21
N SER A 36 -3.08 -0.04 -8.43
CA SER A 36 -3.39 1.21 -9.11
C SER A 36 -3.80 0.97 -10.57
N PRO A 37 -4.77 1.74 -11.10
CA PRO A 37 -5.07 1.77 -12.53
C PRO A 37 -4.03 2.58 -13.34
N ALA A 38 -3.20 3.40 -12.68
CA ALA A 38 -2.14 4.16 -13.32
C ALA A 38 -0.85 3.33 -13.42
N GLU A 39 0.04 3.72 -14.34
CA GLU A 39 1.36 3.13 -14.45
C GLU A 39 2.19 3.47 -13.21
N VAL A 40 2.79 2.46 -12.59
CA VAL A 40 3.59 2.61 -11.37
C VAL A 40 5.06 2.53 -11.71
N GLU A 41 5.79 3.63 -11.51
CA GLU A 41 7.24 3.62 -11.61
C GLU A 41 7.86 2.96 -10.36
N ARG A 42 8.31 1.71 -10.53
CA ARG A 42 8.99 0.94 -9.47
C ARG A 42 10.35 1.58 -9.15
N GLY A 43 10.35 2.44 -8.14
CA GLY A 43 11.54 3.06 -7.57
C GLY A 43 11.78 2.64 -6.12
N PHE A 44 11.97 3.63 -5.24
CA PHE A 44 12.15 3.40 -3.81
C PHE A 44 10.81 3.14 -3.09
N CYS A 45 10.44 1.88 -2.94
CA CYS A 45 9.20 1.51 -2.26
C CYS A 45 9.36 1.46 -0.75
N ALA A 46 8.50 2.19 -0.01
CA ALA A 46 8.50 2.24 1.45
C ALA A 46 7.54 1.24 2.11
N CYS A 47 7.00 0.27 1.37
CA CYS A 47 6.01 -0.68 1.90
C CYS A 47 6.53 -1.49 3.08
N SER A 48 7.80 -1.90 3.07
CA SER A 48 8.44 -2.62 4.20
C SER A 48 8.56 -1.79 5.48
N TRP A 49 8.38 -0.47 5.39
CA TRP A 49 8.39 0.46 6.54
C TRP A 49 6.99 0.87 6.96
N CYS A 50 5.96 0.45 6.23
CA CYS A 50 4.58 0.73 6.57
C CYS A 50 4.19 -0.05 7.83
N PRO A 51 3.63 0.62 8.87
CA PRO A 51 3.23 -0.06 10.09
C PRO A 51 2.14 -1.09 9.83
N VAL A 52 1.20 -0.83 8.91
CA VAL A 52 0.17 -1.79 8.49
C VAL A 52 0.81 -3.03 7.85
N TRP A 53 1.80 -2.84 6.99
CA TRP A 53 2.50 -3.94 6.34
C TRP A 53 3.18 -4.86 7.37
N SER A 54 3.91 -4.26 8.32
CA SER A 54 4.62 -4.99 9.37
C SER A 54 3.67 -5.65 10.37
N CYS A 55 2.59 -4.97 10.76
CA CYS A 55 1.62 -5.45 11.74
C CYS A 55 0.86 -6.69 11.23
N TYR A 56 0.52 -6.70 9.94
CA TYR A 56 -0.20 -7.80 9.30
C TYR A 56 0.72 -8.82 8.60
N GLY A 57 2.06 -8.64 8.68
CA GLY A 57 3.04 -9.56 8.10
C GLY A 57 2.84 -9.76 6.59
N LEU A 58 2.54 -8.68 5.87
CA LEU A 58 2.27 -8.75 4.44
C LEU A 58 3.55 -9.16 3.67
N ALA A 59 3.37 -9.87 2.56
CA ALA A 59 4.46 -10.28 1.69
C ALA A 59 4.38 -9.50 0.38
N GLY A 60 5.41 -8.70 0.08
CA GLY A 60 5.46 -7.84 -1.11
C GLY A 60 6.03 -6.46 -0.80
N SER A 61 6.65 -5.83 -1.78
CA SER A 61 7.27 -4.50 -1.65
C SER A 61 6.50 -3.39 -2.35
N SER A 62 5.47 -3.71 -3.14
CA SER A 62 4.94 -2.80 -4.17
C SER A 62 3.45 -3.01 -4.45
N TYR A 63 2.60 -2.86 -3.42
CA TYR A 63 1.15 -3.07 -3.54
C TYR A 63 0.43 -2.11 -4.50
N CYS A 64 0.96 -0.91 -4.72
CA CYS A 64 0.42 0.01 -5.72
C CYS A 64 0.50 -0.55 -7.14
N ASP A 65 1.49 -1.40 -7.44
CA ASP A 65 1.67 -2.02 -8.76
C ASP A 65 1.08 -3.44 -8.82
N GLU A 66 1.34 -4.23 -7.78
CA GLU A 66 1.04 -5.66 -7.76
C GLU A 66 -0.37 -5.96 -7.23
N GLY A 67 -0.92 -5.09 -6.39
CA GLY A 67 -2.08 -5.40 -5.56
C GLY A 67 -1.75 -6.40 -4.43
N SER A 68 -2.74 -6.72 -3.60
CA SER A 68 -2.63 -7.72 -2.51
C SER A 68 -3.13 -9.09 -2.91
#